data_AF-A0A482V2Z5-F1
#
_entry.id   AF-A0A482V2Z5-F1
#
_cell.length_a   1.000
_cell.length_b   1.000
_cell.length_c   1.000
_cell.angle_alpha   90.00
_cell.angle_beta   90.00
_cell.angle_gamma   90.00
#
_symmetry.space_group_name_H-M   'P 1'
#
loop_
_entity.id
_entity.type
_entity.pdbx_description
1 polymer ?
#
loop_
_entity_poly.entity_id
_entity_poly.type
_entity_poly.pdbx_seq_one_letter_code
_entity_poly.pdbx_strand_id
1 'polypeptide(L)' 'MNHNTIQTIKGPSDTPYVGGTFHVDINIPKDYPFSPPKMKFITKGMVYDVW' A
#
# COMPACT_ATOMS: atom_id res chain seq x y z
N MET A 1 -2.98 -10.67 17.09
CA MET A 1 -1.93 -11.19 16.18
C MET A 1 -1.22 -9.98 15.61
N ASN A 2 0.11 -9.99 15.50
CA ASN A 2 0.80 -8.93 14.75
C ASN A 2 0.57 -9.24 13.26
N HIS A 3 -0.01 -8.30 12.52
CA HIS A 3 -0.21 -8.45 11.08
C HIS A 3 0.70 -7.47 10.36
N ASN A 4 1.67 -8.03 9.63
CA ASN A 4 2.52 -7.30 8.70
C ASN A 4 2.22 -7.87 7.32
N THR A 5 1.82 -7.02 6.38
CA THR A 5 1.53 -7.44 5.02
C THR A 5 1.84 -6.34 4.03
N ILE A 6 2.37 -6.75 2.87
CA ILE A 6 2.49 -5.90 1.69
C ILE A 6 1.23 -6.04 0.87
N GLN A 7 0.54 -4.92 0.64
CA GLN A 7 -0.64 -4.83 -0.22
C GLN A 7 -0.35 -4.05 -1.48
N THR A 8 -1.14 -4.32 -2.52
CA THR A 8 -1.03 -3.66 -3.82
C THR A 8 -2.23 -2.76 -4.07
N ILE A 9 -1.96 -1.51 -4.42
CA ILE A 9 -2.95 -0.51 -4.82
C ILE A 9 -2.72 -0.19 -6.29
N LYS A 10 -3.78 -0.34 -7.09
CA LYS A 10 -3.78 0.09 -8.49
C LYS A 10 -4.12 1.58 -8.58
N GLY A 11 -3.37 2.29 -9.42
CA GLY A 11 -3.65 3.68 -9.73
C GLY A 11 -5.02 3.81 -10.41
N PRO A 12 -5.93 4.66 -9.90
CA PRO A 12 -7.25 4.84 -10.49
C PRO A 12 -7.18 5.33 -11.94
N SER A 13 -8.18 4.95 -12.74
CA SER A 13 -8.41 5.61 -14.03
C SER A 13 -8.65 7.11 -13.80
N ASP A 14 -8.33 7.92 -14.80
CA ASP A 14 -8.54 9.38 -14.77
C ASP A 14 -7.67 10.16 -13.77
N THR A 15 -6.61 9.53 -13.27
CA THR A 15 -5.54 10.21 -12.51
C THR A 15 -4.20 10.07 -13.23
N PRO A 16 -3.20 10.92 -12.93
CA PRO A 16 -1.84 10.76 -13.46
C PRO A 16 -1.17 9.43 -13.07
N TYR A 17 -1.76 8.68 -12.14
CA TYR A 17 -1.28 7.39 -11.66
C TYR A 17 -1.90 6.21 -12.41
N VAL A 18 -2.74 6.45 -13.42
CA VAL A 18 -3.38 5.40 -14.23
C VAL A 18 -2.35 4.40 -14.78
N GLY A 19 -2.65 3.11 -14.66
CA GLY A 19 -1.74 2.03 -15.07
C GLY A 19 -0.57 1.77 -14.12
N GLY A 20 -0.50 2.51 -13.01
CA GLY A 20 0.53 2.38 -11.99
C GLY A 20 0.18 1.38 -10.89
N THR A 21 1.19 0.71 -10.36
CA THR A 21 1.08 -0.22 -9.24
C THR A 21 1.90 0.29 -8.06
N PHE A 22 1.24 0.41 -6.90
CA PHE A 22 1.84 0.88 -5.64
C PHE A 22 1.76 -0.22 -4.59
N HIS A 23 2.87 -0.47 -3.91
CA HIS A 23 2.99 -1.40 -2.81
C HIS A 23 3.03 -0.65 -1.49
N VAL A 24 2.21 -1.09 -0.55
CA VAL A 24 2.07 -0.51 0.78
C VAL A 24 2.36 -1.57 1.82
N ASP A 25 3.30 -1.29 2.71
CA ASP A 25 3.51 -2.04 3.93
C ASP A 25 2.48 -1.58 4.98
N ILE A 26 1.69 -2.53 5.47
CA ILE A 26 0.66 -2.31 6.48
C ILE A 26 1.04 -3.11 7.73
N ASN A 27 1.27 -2.38 8.81
CA ASN A 27 1.52 -2.93 10.13
C ASN A 27 0.34 -2.64 11.05
N ILE A 28 -0.38 -3.70 11.44
CA ILE A 28 -1.43 -3.63 12.45
C ILE A 28 -0.84 -4.10 13.78
N PRO A 29 -0.73 -3.21 14.78
CA PRO A 29 -0.19 -3.57 16.07
C PRO A 29 -1.20 -4.40 16.87
N LYS A 30 -0.69 -5.15 17.85
CA LYS A 30 -1.51 -6.09 18.65
C LYS A 30 -2.62 -5.41 19.46
N ASP A 31 -2.40 -4.15 19.83
CA ASP A 31 -3.25 -3.31 20.66
C ASP A 31 -4.16 -2.38 19.84
N TYR A 32 -4.30 -2.60 18.53
CA TYR A 32 -5.37 -1.97 17.75
C TYR A 32 -6.74 -2.30 18.37
N PRO A 33 -7.66 -1.33 18.56
CA PRO A 33 -7.64 0.03 18.02
C PRO A 33 -6.99 1.12 18.91
N PHE A 34 -6.41 0.77 20.06
CA PHE A 34 -5.76 1.75 20.95
C PHE A 34 -4.49 2.34 20.34
N SER A 35 -3.71 1.53 19.62
CA SER A 35 -2.66 2.02 18.72
C SER A 35 -3.13 1.94 17.27
N PRO A 36 -3.00 3.03 16.48
CA PRO A 36 -3.42 3.02 15.09
C PRO A 36 -2.49 2.15 14.23
N PRO A 37 -2.99 1.64 13.08
CA PRO A 37 -2.15 0.95 12.11
C PRO A 37 -1.11 1.92 11.54
N LYS A 38 0.07 1.39 11.21
CA LYS A 38 1.12 2.12 10.50
C LYS A 38 1.17 1.65 9.06
N MET A 39 1.12 2.60 8.12
CA MET A 39 1.18 2.30 6.69
C MET A 39 2.32 3.07 6.04
N LYS A 40 3.05 2.42 5.13
CA LYS A 40 4.14 3.03 4.38
C LYS A 40 4.16 2.58 2.93
N PHE A 41 4.21 3.53 2.00
CA PHE A 41 4.52 3.20 0.61
C PHE A 41 5.97 2.72 0.51
N ILE A 42 6.16 1.50 0.01
CA ILE A 42 7.50 0.94 -0.24
C ILE A 42 7.95 1.12 -1.68
N THR A 43 7.04 1.50 -2.58
CA THR A 43 7.39 1.75 -3.98
C THR A 43 8.18 3.05 -4.08
N LYS A 44 9.43 2.97 -4.59
CA LYS A 44 10.30 4.14 -4.79
C LYS A 44 9.79 5.10 -5.88
N GLY A 45 8.90 4.62 -6.75
CA GLY A 45 8.25 5.35 -7.83
C GLY A 45 7.05 4.55 -8.35
N MET A 46 6.42 4.97 -9.44
CA MET A 46 5.34 4.22 -10.07
C MET A 46 5.92 3.11 -10.96
N VAL A 47 5.46 1.87 -10.79
CA VAL A 47 5.72 0.78 -11.76
C VAL A 47 4.51 0.67 -12.65
N TYR A 48 4.70 0.76 -13.97
CA TYR A 48 3.61 0.57 -14.93
C TYR A 48 3.37 -0.93 -15.14
N ASP A 49 2.11 -1.34 -15.02
CA ASP A 49 1.70 -2.68 -15.47
C ASP A 49 1.81 -2.71 -16.99
N VAL A 50 2.77 -3.48 -17.49
CA VAL A 50 2.90 -3.79 -18.92
C VAL A 50 2.12 -5.08 -19.15
N TRP A 51 1.17 -5.05 -20.09
CA TRP A 51 0.31 -6.20 -20.45
C TRP A 51 1.10 -7.43 -20.88
#